data_AF-A0A3D5JGS9-F1
#
_entry.id   AF-A0A3D5JGS9-F1
#
_cell.length_a   1.000
_cell.length_b   1.000
_cell.length_c   1.000
_cell.angle_alpha   90.00
_cell.angle_beta   90.00
_cell.angle_gamma   90.00
#
_symmetry.space_group_name_H-M   'P 1'
#
loop_
_entity.id
_entity.type
_entity.pdbx_description
1 polymer ?
#
loop_
_entity_poly.entity_id
_entity_poly.type
_entity_poly.pdbx_seq_one_letter_code
_entity_poly.pdbx_strand_id
1 'polypeptide(L)'
;MSSSSYQAGRHFLQIPGPSNVPDRILRAMDHPTIDHRGPAFAELGKKCLDGMKTIFKTDTAVIIYPASGTGAWEAALANLLAEGDKVLMVETGHFATLWKTMADKLGIVSEFLETDWRRGVDPQAIEDRLRAD
;
A
#
# COMPACT_ATOMS: atom_id res chain seq x y z
N MET A 1 -25.44 19.42 -39.20
CA MET A 1 -25.00 18.61 -38.05
C MET A 1 -23.48 18.54 -38.12
N SER A 2 -22.79 19.30 -37.28
CA SER A 2 -21.33 19.40 -37.33
C SER A 2 -20.70 18.13 -36.76
N SER A 3 -20.15 17.32 -37.64
CA SER A 3 -19.26 16.21 -37.32
C SER A 3 -17.93 16.80 -36.83
N SER A 4 -17.76 16.96 -35.53
CA SER A 4 -16.44 17.19 -34.96
C SER A 4 -15.65 15.88 -35.06
N SER A 5 -14.72 15.80 -36.02
CA SER A 5 -13.79 14.68 -36.23
C SER A 5 -12.61 14.70 -35.25
N TYR A 6 -12.66 15.54 -34.23
CA TYR A 6 -11.60 15.61 -33.24
C TYR A 6 -11.69 14.43 -32.27
N GLN A 7 -10.83 13.44 -32.47
CA GLN A 7 -10.49 12.49 -31.43
C GLN A 7 -9.42 13.11 -30.54
N ALA A 8 -9.80 13.46 -29.31
CA ALA A 8 -8.81 13.73 -28.28
C ALA A 8 -7.92 12.49 -28.10
N GLY A 9 -6.63 12.72 -27.83
CA GLY A 9 -5.69 11.64 -27.49
C GLY A 9 -6.11 10.89 -26.22
N ARG A 10 -5.25 9.97 -25.77
CA ARG A 10 -5.52 9.19 -24.55
C ARG A 10 -5.80 10.09 -23.35
N HIS A 11 -6.85 9.78 -22.59
CA HIS A 11 -7.15 10.48 -21.34
C HIS A 11 -5.98 10.34 -20.36
N PHE A 12 -5.44 11.48 -19.90
CA PHE A 12 -4.30 11.53 -19.00
C PHE A 12 -4.78 11.89 -17.59
N LEU A 13 -4.42 11.07 -16.61
CA LEU A 13 -4.79 11.24 -15.21
C LEU A 13 -3.80 12.20 -14.55
N GLN A 14 -4.25 13.43 -14.26
CA GLN A 14 -3.48 14.46 -13.56
C GLN A 14 -3.95 14.63 -12.10
N ILE A 15 -4.12 13.50 -11.43
CA ILE A 15 -4.57 13.40 -10.03
C ILE A 15 -3.55 12.60 -9.23
N PRO A 16 -3.53 12.67 -7.89
CA PRO A 16 -2.57 11.93 -7.05
C PRO A 16 -2.60 10.41 -7.22
N GLY A 17 -3.71 9.87 -7.75
CA GLY A 17 -3.83 8.49 -8.18
C GLY A 17 -5.25 8.17 -8.63
N PRO A 18 -5.45 7.10 -9.43
CA PRO A 18 -4.40 6.22 -9.99
C PRO A 18 -3.60 6.91 -11.12
N SER A 19 -2.49 6.30 -11.52
CA SER A 19 -1.68 6.75 -12.66
C SER A 19 -2.08 6.02 -13.96
N ASN A 20 -1.74 6.61 -15.12
CA ASN A 20 -1.90 5.91 -16.39
C ASN A 20 -0.98 4.69 -16.46
N VAL A 21 -1.56 3.52 -16.78
CA VAL A 21 -0.80 2.28 -16.93
C VAL A 21 -0.08 2.25 -18.29
N PRO A 22 1.25 2.01 -18.33
CA PRO A 22 1.99 1.88 -19.59
C PRO A 22 1.47 0.72 -20.45
N ASP A 23 1.48 0.89 -21.78
CA ASP A 23 0.87 -0.09 -22.71
C ASP A 23 1.49 -1.49 -22.62
N ARG A 24 2.80 -1.58 -22.33
CA ARG A 24 3.46 -2.88 -22.12
C ARG A 24 2.88 -3.66 -20.95
N ILE A 25 2.37 -2.96 -19.93
CA ILE A 25 1.75 -3.58 -18.75
C ILE A 25 0.31 -3.96 -19.05
N LEU A 26 -0.44 -3.11 -19.76
CA LEU A 26 -1.79 -3.46 -20.23
C LEU A 26 -1.77 -4.72 -21.10
N ARG A 27 -0.81 -4.83 -22.03
CA ARG A 27 -0.62 -6.04 -22.84
C ARG A 27 -0.24 -7.26 -21.99
N ALA A 28 0.55 -7.07 -20.94
CA ALA A 28 0.89 -8.17 -20.02
C ALA A 28 -0.34 -8.70 -19.26
N MET A 29 -1.30 -7.82 -18.94
CA MET A 29 -2.56 -8.20 -18.28
C MET A 29 -3.54 -8.94 -19.20
N ASP A 30 -3.39 -8.81 -20.52
CA ASP A 30 -4.25 -9.42 -21.54
C ASP A 30 -3.84 -10.88 -21.89
N HIS A 31 -2.80 -11.41 -21.25
CA HIS A 31 -2.40 -12.80 -21.46
C HIS A 31 -3.44 -13.79 -20.88
N PRO A 32 -3.62 -14.97 -21.49
CA PRO A 32 -4.46 -16.03 -20.94
C PRO A 32 -4.02 -16.42 -19.53
N THR A 33 -4.99 -16.70 -18.66
CA THR A 33 -4.74 -17.22 -17.31
C THR A 33 -3.91 -18.50 -17.37
N ILE A 34 -2.88 -18.57 -16.54
CA ILE A 34 -2.06 -19.77 -16.35
C ILE A 34 -2.50 -20.55 -15.12
N ASP A 35 -2.16 -21.84 -15.06
CA ASP A 35 -2.40 -22.66 -13.87
C ASP A 35 -1.57 -22.13 -12.68
N HIS A 36 -2.26 -21.66 -11.64
CA HIS A 36 -1.66 -21.14 -10.40
C HIS A 36 -0.85 -22.18 -9.60
N ARG A 37 -1.04 -23.48 -9.85
CA ARG A 37 -0.24 -24.57 -9.25
C ARG A 37 0.82 -25.11 -10.19
N GLY A 38 0.87 -24.60 -11.43
CA GLY A 38 1.80 -25.03 -12.46
C GLY A 38 3.20 -24.44 -12.30
N PRO A 39 4.23 -25.07 -12.90
CA PRO A 39 5.62 -24.61 -12.80
C PRO A 39 5.84 -23.20 -13.37
N ALA A 40 5.09 -22.82 -14.40
CA ALA A 40 5.17 -21.48 -14.99
C ALA A 40 4.75 -20.38 -14.01
N PHE A 41 3.70 -20.61 -13.20
CA PHE A 41 3.28 -19.64 -12.19
C PHE A 41 4.29 -19.56 -11.05
N ALA A 42 4.86 -20.69 -10.62
CA ALA A 42 5.90 -20.71 -9.58
C ALA A 42 7.14 -19.90 -9.99
N GLU A 43 7.60 -20.04 -11.23
CA GLU A 43 8.72 -19.27 -11.78
C GLU A 43 8.39 -17.77 -11.84
N LEU A 44 7.21 -17.42 -12.39
CA LEU A 44 6.74 -16.03 -12.47
C LEU A 44 6.62 -15.39 -11.08
N GLY A 45 5.98 -16.09 -10.14
CA GLY A 45 5.79 -15.63 -8.76
C GLY A 45 7.12 -15.36 -8.08
N LYS A 46 8.08 -16.28 -8.16
CA LYS A 46 9.42 -16.09 -7.61
C LYS A 46 10.12 -14.87 -8.21
N LYS A 47 10.06 -14.71 -9.54
CA LYS A 47 10.63 -13.54 -10.23
C LYS A 47 10.00 -12.23 -9.76
N CYS A 48 8.69 -12.21 -9.55
CA CYS A 48 7.99 -11.03 -9.01
C CYS A 48 8.42 -10.72 -7.57
N LEU A 49 8.47 -11.72 -6.69
CA LEU A 49 8.87 -11.54 -5.29
C LEU A 49 10.32 -11.05 -5.17
N ASP A 50 11.25 -11.67 -5.90
CA ASP A 50 12.65 -11.27 -5.91
C ASP A 50 12.86 -9.90 -6.60
N GLY A 51 12.07 -9.59 -7.63
CA GLY A 51 12.06 -8.26 -8.24
C GLY A 51 11.62 -7.17 -7.26
N MET A 52 10.58 -7.42 -6.46
CA MET A 52 10.08 -6.45 -5.48
C MET A 52 11.10 -6.12 -4.37
N LYS A 53 11.95 -7.08 -4.00
CA LYS A 53 13.06 -6.84 -3.05
C LYS A 53 14.00 -5.72 -3.53
N THR A 54 14.22 -5.59 -4.84
CA THR A 54 15.04 -4.51 -5.41
C THR A 54 14.38 -3.13 -5.26
N ILE A 55 13.04 -3.07 -5.29
CA ILE A 55 12.27 -1.84 -5.12
C ILE A 55 12.24 -1.42 -3.64
N PHE A 56 11.98 -2.38 -2.75
CA PHE A 56 11.99 -2.15 -1.30
C PHE A 56 13.39 -2.04 -0.70
N LYS A 57 14.44 -2.36 -1.47
CA LYS A 57 15.85 -2.39 -1.03
C LYS A 57 16.03 -3.25 0.22
N THR A 58 15.51 -4.47 0.18
CA THR A 58 15.58 -5.43 1.30
C THR A 58 16.01 -6.80 0.82
N ASP A 59 16.69 -7.55 1.67
CA ASP A 59 16.96 -8.98 1.48
C ASP A 59 15.92 -9.88 2.17
N THR A 60 14.98 -9.28 2.93
CA THR A 60 13.92 -9.99 3.65
C THR A 60 12.81 -10.49 2.73
N ALA A 61 11.92 -11.33 3.29
CA ALA A 61 10.75 -11.79 2.57
C ALA A 61 9.82 -10.63 2.18
N VAL A 62 9.34 -10.64 0.94
CA VAL A 62 8.32 -9.74 0.43
C VAL A 62 7.08 -10.57 0.10
N ILE A 63 5.90 -10.01 0.32
CA ILE A 63 4.62 -10.63 0.00
C ILE A 63 3.84 -9.71 -0.93
N ILE A 64 3.16 -10.28 -1.92
CA ILE A 64 2.26 -9.56 -2.83
C ILE A 64 0.83 -9.98 -2.49
N TYR A 65 -0.02 -9.02 -2.12
CA TYR A 65 -1.43 -9.26 -1.81
C TYR A 65 -2.32 -8.97 -3.02
N PRO A 66 -3.32 -9.81 -3.32
CA PRO A 66 -4.33 -9.53 -4.33
C PRO A 66 -5.36 -8.50 -3.81
N ALA A 67 -4.88 -7.32 -3.44
CA ALA A 67 -5.66 -6.24 -2.83
C ALA A 67 -5.13 -4.86 -3.26
N SER A 68 -5.86 -3.80 -2.91
CA SER A 68 -5.34 -2.43 -2.96
C SER A 68 -4.29 -2.20 -1.85
N GLY A 69 -3.69 -1.01 -1.81
CA GLY A 69 -2.72 -0.65 -0.77
C GLY A 69 -3.26 -0.78 0.66
N THR A 70 -4.56 -0.54 0.88
CA THR A 70 -5.18 -0.68 2.21
C THR A 70 -5.29 -2.13 2.67
N GLY A 71 -5.27 -3.12 1.76
CA GLY A 71 -5.21 -4.53 2.14
C GLY A 71 -3.89 -4.89 2.83
N ALA A 72 -2.78 -4.25 2.44
CA ALA A 72 -1.49 -4.43 3.11
C ALA A 72 -1.48 -3.82 4.52
N TRP A 73 -2.24 -2.73 4.75
CA TRP A 73 -2.41 -2.14 6.08
C TRP A 73 -3.12 -3.08 7.04
N GLU A 74 -4.22 -3.67 6.59
CA GLU A 74 -4.98 -4.65 7.36
C GLU A 74 -4.15 -5.89 7.63
N ALA A 75 -3.45 -6.41 6.61
CA ALA A 75 -2.58 -7.56 6.75
C ALA A 75 -1.47 -7.32 7.80
N ALA A 76 -0.87 -6.13 7.83
CA ALA A 76 0.15 -5.79 8.83
C ALA A 76 -0.43 -5.79 10.25
N LEU A 77 -1.58 -5.14 10.46
CA LEU A 77 -2.22 -5.08 11.78
C LEU A 77 -2.67 -6.46 12.26
N ALA A 78 -3.42 -7.18 11.41
CA ALA A 78 -4.04 -8.45 11.78
C ALA A 78 -3.05 -9.60 12.02
N ASN A 79 -1.81 -9.50 11.52
CA ASN A 79 -0.78 -10.53 11.71
C ASN A 79 0.26 -10.18 12.78
N LEU A 80 0.39 -8.90 13.16
CA LEU A 80 1.41 -8.45 14.12
C LEU A 80 0.83 -8.13 15.50
N LEU A 81 -0.47 -7.86 15.60
CA LEU A 81 -1.12 -7.41 16.82
C LEU A 81 -2.40 -8.23 17.10
N ALA A 82 -2.68 -8.45 18.38
CA ALA A 82 -3.91 -9.03 18.88
C ALA A 82 -4.87 -7.95 19.41
N GLU A 83 -6.13 -8.32 19.64
CA GLU A 83 -7.09 -7.48 20.35
C GLU A 83 -6.55 -7.12 21.75
N GLY A 84 -6.63 -5.84 22.11
CA GLY A 84 -6.08 -5.31 23.36
C GLY A 84 -4.61 -4.91 23.31
N ASP A 85 -3.85 -5.28 22.28
CA ASP A 85 -2.46 -4.82 22.12
C ASP A 85 -2.43 -3.30 21.90
N LYS A 86 -1.38 -2.67 22.42
CA LYS A 86 -1.15 -1.23 22.25
C LYS A 86 -0.27 -0.96 21.04
N VAL A 87 -0.63 0.06 20.27
CA VAL A 87 0.20 0.56 19.16
C VAL A 87 0.30 2.08 19.22
N LEU A 88 1.52 2.60 19.14
CA LEU A 88 1.75 4.03 18.94
C LEU A 88 1.66 4.35 17.46
N MET A 89 0.75 5.24 17.10
CA MET A 89 0.55 5.75 15.75
C MET A 89 0.77 7.26 15.75
N VAL A 90 1.19 7.81 14.61
CA VAL A 90 1.47 9.25 14.50
C VAL A 90 0.62 9.84 13.41
N GLU A 91 -0.02 10.98 13.70
CA GLU A 91 -0.80 11.72 12.74
C GLU A 91 0.12 12.34 11.68
N THR A 92 0.05 11.86 10.45
CA THR A 92 0.79 12.42 9.30
C THR A 92 -0.14 12.89 8.18
N GLY A 93 -1.44 12.85 8.42
CA GLY A 93 -2.46 13.17 7.45
C GLY A 93 -3.56 12.12 7.37
N HIS A 94 -4.38 12.25 6.34
CA HIS A 94 -5.60 11.46 6.15
C HIS A 94 -5.37 9.94 6.23
N PHE A 95 -4.28 9.44 5.64
CA PHE A 95 -3.98 8.00 5.64
C PHE A 95 -3.64 7.45 7.03
N ALA A 96 -2.98 8.22 7.90
CA ALA A 96 -2.73 7.83 9.28
C ALA A 96 -4.04 7.69 10.06
N THR A 97 -4.98 8.63 9.88
CA THR A 97 -6.32 8.58 10.51
C THR A 97 -7.12 7.36 10.04
N LEU A 98 -7.05 7.02 8.74
CA LEU A 98 -7.71 5.83 8.21
C LEU A 98 -7.11 4.54 8.77
N TRP A 99 -5.78 4.47 8.87
CA TRP A 99 -5.11 3.29 9.43
C TRP A 99 -5.37 3.13 10.93
N LYS A 100 -5.40 4.23 11.69
CA LYS A 100 -5.85 4.25 13.09
C LYS A 100 -7.28 3.70 13.23
N THR A 101 -8.20 4.21 12.42
CA THR A 101 -9.60 3.75 12.42
C THR A 101 -9.71 2.26 12.14
N MET A 102 -8.85 1.72 11.27
CA MET A 102 -8.78 0.28 11.01
C MET A 102 -8.25 -0.49 12.22
N ALA A 103 -7.18 -0.02 12.87
CA ALA A 103 -6.66 -0.63 14.10
C ALA A 103 -7.71 -0.68 15.20
N ASP A 104 -8.42 0.42 15.45
CA ASP A 104 -9.50 0.50 16.45
C ASP A 104 -10.62 -0.53 16.17
N LYS A 105 -10.97 -0.71 14.90
CA LYS A 105 -11.98 -1.71 14.48
C LYS A 105 -11.53 -3.16 14.66
N LEU A 106 -10.22 -3.40 14.67
CA LEU A 106 -9.63 -4.70 14.96
C LEU A 106 -9.46 -4.92 16.48
N GLY A 107 -9.92 -4.00 17.32
CA GLY A 107 -9.80 -4.10 18.78
C GLY A 107 -8.40 -3.77 19.32
N ILE A 108 -7.54 -3.19 18.47
CA ILE A 108 -6.20 -2.75 18.87
C ILE A 108 -6.32 -1.40 19.59
N VAL A 109 -5.60 -1.23 20.69
CA VAL A 109 -5.57 0.02 21.46
C VAL A 109 -4.60 0.99 20.79
N SER A 110 -5.11 1.84 19.90
CA SER A 110 -4.29 2.85 19.21
C SER A 110 -4.09 4.11 20.06
N GLU A 111 -2.84 4.42 20.36
CA GLU A 111 -2.44 5.75 20.82
C GLU A 111 -2.05 6.61 19.63
N PHE A 112 -2.54 7.84 19.56
CA PHE A 112 -2.33 8.71 18.40
C PHE A 112 -1.63 10.00 18.79
N LEU A 113 -0.37 10.15 18.37
CA LEU A 113 0.37 11.39 18.51
C LEU A 113 -0.09 12.39 17.44
N GLU A 114 -0.87 13.38 17.86
CA GLU A 114 -1.34 14.46 17.00
C GLU A 114 -0.17 15.35 16.54
N THR A 115 -0.21 15.75 15.27
CA THR A 115 0.83 16.62 14.69
C THR A 115 0.23 17.67 13.75
N ASP A 116 1.06 18.30 12.91
CA ASP A 116 0.59 19.19 11.85
C ASP A 116 0.82 18.51 10.50
N TRP A 117 -0.26 18.38 9.72
CA TRP A 117 -0.26 17.75 8.39
C TRP A 117 0.67 18.42 7.38
N ARG A 118 1.19 19.61 7.69
CA ARG A 118 2.13 20.36 6.86
C ARG A 118 3.61 20.10 7.15
N ARG A 119 3.93 19.28 8.16
CA ARG A 119 5.31 18.94 8.53
C ARG A 119 5.49 17.44 8.68
N GLY A 120 6.75 16.99 8.55
CA GLY A 120 7.12 15.63 8.89
C GLY A 120 6.99 15.38 10.40
N VAL A 121 6.92 14.11 10.78
CA VAL A 121 6.92 13.70 12.18
C VAL A 121 8.22 14.12 12.86
N ASP A 122 8.14 14.59 14.10
CA ASP A 122 9.28 14.79 14.97
C ASP A 122 9.76 13.45 15.55
N PRO A 123 10.95 12.95 15.17
CA PRO A 123 11.46 11.69 15.70
C PRO A 123 11.68 11.70 17.22
N GLN A 124 12.04 12.86 17.80
CA GLN A 124 12.28 12.96 19.24
C GLN A 124 10.99 12.77 20.03
N ALA A 125 9.87 13.32 19.54
CA ALA A 125 8.56 13.14 20.16
C ALA A 125 8.13 11.66 20.17
N ILE A 126 8.42 10.90 19.10
CA ILE A 126 8.16 9.46 19.08
C ILE A 126 9.03 8.74 20.13
N GLU A 127 10.33 9.03 20.15
CA GLU A 127 11.26 8.41 21.08
C GLU A 127 10.88 8.67 22.54
N ASP A 128 10.64 9.94 22.89
CA ASP A 128 10.26 10.36 24.24
C ASP A 128 8.99 9.64 24.69
N ARG A 129 7.99 9.51 23.80
CA ARG A 129 6.76 8.81 24.14
C ARG A 129 6.97 7.31 24.34
N LEU A 130 7.71 6.66 23.44
CA LEU A 130 8.02 5.23 23.57
C LEU A 130 8.83 4.91 24.82
N ARG A 131 9.70 5.83 25.28
CA ARG A 131 10.47 5.67 26.53
C ARG A 131 9.64 5.85 27.80
N ALA A 132 8.48 6.49 27.70
CA ALA A 132 7.59 6.76 28.84
C ALA A 132 6.54 5.65 29.09
N ASP A 133 6.50 4.62 28.23
CA ASP A 133 5.73 3.38 28.47
C ASP A 133 6.48 2.43 29.42
#